data_AF-A0A368A2D7-F1
#
_entry.id   AF-A0A368A2D7-F1
#
_cell.length_a   1.000
_cell.length_b   1.000
_cell.length_c   1.000
_cell.angle_alpha   90.00
_cell.angle_beta   90.00
_cell.angle_gamma   90.00
#
_symmetry.space_group_name_H-M   'P 1'
#
loop_
_entity.id
_entity.type
_entity.pdbx_description
1 polymer ?
#
loop_
_entity_poly.entity_id
_entity_poly.type
_entity_poly.pdbx_seq_one_letter_code
_entity_poly.pdbx_strand_id
1 'polypeptide(L)'
;MSLHSSKSDNMVVLVEHEVFAASFKELYIYGIKLINEASDYFSGEGTGIVGSLEGEAADFYSSEAKNLNYRLMQAASWLLLERATMSRI
;
A
#
# COMPACT_ATOMS: atom_id res chain seq x y z
N MET A 1 0.25 -50.81 -22.31
CA MET A 1 -0.41 -50.07 -21.20
C MET A 1 0.67 -49.32 -20.44
N SER A 2 0.87 -48.03 -20.71
CA SER A 2 1.80 -47.18 -19.96
C SER A 2 0.98 -46.21 -19.13
N LEU A 3 0.94 -46.43 -17.82
CA LEU A 3 0.44 -45.49 -16.82
C LEU A 3 1.62 -45.07 -15.96
N HIS A 4 2.21 -43.92 -16.29
CA HIS A 4 2.90 -43.08 -15.32
C HIS A 4 2.96 -41.65 -15.87
N SER A 5 1.80 -40.97 -15.87
CA SER A 5 1.79 -39.51 -15.84
C SER A 5 2.14 -39.11 -14.41
N SER A 6 3.43 -38.85 -14.18
CA SER A 6 3.92 -38.37 -12.89
C SER A 6 3.32 -37.00 -12.63
N LYS A 7 2.45 -36.96 -11.61
CA LYS A 7 1.82 -35.78 -11.03
C LYS A 7 2.88 -34.94 -10.29
N SER A 8 3.91 -34.47 -10.99
CA SER A 8 5.02 -33.67 -10.46
C SER A 8 5.18 -32.30 -11.14
N ASP A 9 4.47 -32.04 -12.23
CA ASP A 9 4.60 -30.78 -13.01
C ASP A 9 3.89 -29.57 -12.37
N ASN A 10 3.41 -29.68 -11.13
CA ASN A 10 2.70 -28.61 -10.41
C ASN A 10 3.16 -28.49 -8.95
N MET A 11 4.45 -28.69 -8.69
CA MET A 11 5.00 -28.49 -7.35
C MET A 11 5.22 -26.99 -7.12
N VAL A 12 4.29 -26.34 -6.40
CA VAL A 12 4.43 -24.95 -5.95
C VAL A 12 5.43 -24.90 -4.80
N VAL A 13 6.49 -24.10 -4.94
CA VAL A 13 7.50 -23.91 -3.89
C VAL A 13 6.94 -22.97 -2.82
N LEU A 14 6.45 -23.53 -1.71
CA LEU A 14 5.81 -22.77 -0.63
C LEU A 14 6.78 -21.88 0.17
N VAL A 15 8.06 -22.24 0.20
CA VAL A 15 9.09 -21.52 0.97
C VAL A 15 9.29 -20.09 0.46
N GLU A 16 9.27 -19.88 -0.86
CA GLU A 16 9.37 -18.53 -1.44
C GLU A 16 8.13 -17.69 -1.09
N HIS A 17 6.94 -18.30 -1.08
CA HIS A 17 5.70 -17.64 -0.72
C HIS A 17 5.68 -17.20 0.75
N GLU A 18 6.18 -18.02 1.68
CA GLU A 18 6.23 -17.65 3.09
C GLU A 18 7.22 -16.50 3.38
N VAL A 19 8.39 -16.52 2.74
CA VAL A 19 9.38 -15.42 2.86
C VAL A 19 8.81 -14.12 2.27
N PHE A 20 8.09 -14.22 1.16
CA PHE A 20 7.42 -13.07 0.53
C PHE A 20 6.27 -12.54 1.40
N ALA A 21 5.47 -13.43 1.99
CA ALA A 21 4.37 -13.07 2.89
C ALA A 21 4.87 -12.38 4.18
N ALA A 22 6.00 -12.82 4.73
CA ALA A 22 6.63 -12.18 5.88
C ALA A 22 7.12 -10.76 5.56
N SER A 23 7.82 -10.60 4.43
CA SER A 23 8.32 -9.31 3.95
C SER A 23 7.18 -8.34 3.61
N PHE A 24 6.11 -8.86 3.00
CA PHE A 24 4.91 -8.08 2.67
C PHE A 24 4.15 -7.62 3.92
N LYS A 25 4.09 -8.44 4.97
CA LYS A 25 3.45 -8.06 6.23
C LYS A 25 4.08 -6.81 6.85
N GLU A 26 5.41 -6.70 6.81
CA GLU A 26 6.11 -5.51 7.28
C GLU A 26 5.80 -4.28 6.42
N LEU A 27 5.80 -4.44 5.09
CA LEU A 27 5.43 -3.38 4.14
C LEU A 27 3.98 -2.92 4.33
N TYR A 28 3.06 -3.84 4.60
CA TYR A 28 1.65 -3.55 4.87
C TYR A 28 1.50 -2.73 6.16
N ILE A 29 2.14 -3.14 7.25
CA ILE A 29 2.11 -2.40 8.52
C ILE A 29 2.69 -1.00 8.34
N TYR A 30 3.83 -0.89 7.65
CA TYR A 30 4.46 0.40 7.35
C TYR A 30 3.56 1.28 6.49
N GLY A 31 2.95 0.72 5.44
CA GLY A 31 2.02 1.42 4.56
C GLY A 31 0.80 1.95 5.32
N ILE A 32 0.19 1.14 6.18
CA ILE A 32 -0.93 1.56 7.03
C ILE A 32 -0.50 2.68 7.99
N LYS A 33 0.69 2.58 8.59
CA LYS A 33 1.22 3.64 9.47
C LYS A 33 1.39 4.96 8.71
N LEU A 34 1.97 4.91 7.51
CA LEU A 34 2.19 6.09 6.68
C LEU A 34 0.88 6.76 6.24
N ILE A 35 -0.13 5.96 5.90
CA ILE A 35 -1.47 6.45 5.56
C ILE A 35 -2.11 7.15 6.76
N ASN A 36 -2.01 6.56 7.96
CA ASN A 36 -2.54 7.16 9.18
C ASN A 36 -1.82 8.47 9.53
N GLU A 37 -0.49 8.50 9.48
CA GLU A 37 0.29 9.72 9.73
C GLU A 37 -0.07 10.85 8.75
N ALA A 38 -0.25 10.52 7.46
CA ALA A 38 -0.68 11.49 6.46
C ALA A 38 -2.13 11.97 6.70
N SER A 39 -3.04 11.08 7.09
CA SER A 39 -4.42 11.44 7.44
C SER A 39 -4.48 12.37 8.64
N ASP A 40 -3.69 12.08 9.68
CA ASP A 40 -3.59 12.90 10.89
C ASP A 40 -3.02 14.29 10.55
N TYR A 41 -1.97 14.35 9.71
CA TYR A 41 -1.40 15.60 9.24
C TYR A 41 -2.41 16.43 8.43
N PHE A 42 -3.12 15.82 7.47
CA PHE A 42 -4.14 16.51 6.67
C PHE A 42 -5.33 16.97 7.50
N SER A 43 -5.67 16.27 8.59
CA SER A 43 -6.80 16.63 9.46
C SER A 43 -6.44 17.67 10.52
N GLY A 44 -5.14 17.82 10.84
CA GLY A 44 -4.63 18.76 11.82
C GLY A 44 -3.81 19.87 11.17
N GLU A 45 -2.50 19.81 11.40
CA GLU A 45 -1.52 20.85 11.08
C GLU A 45 -1.55 21.30 9.61
N GLY A 46 -1.81 20.37 8.69
CA GLY A 46 -1.89 20.66 7.26
C GLY A 46 -3.00 21.65 6.89
N THR A 47 -4.09 21.72 7.66
CA THR A 47 -5.15 22.72 7.45
C THR A 47 -4.76 24.11 7.97
N GLY A 48 -4.03 24.16 9.09
CA GLY A 48 -3.56 25.40 9.69
C GLY A 48 -2.51 26.11 8.83
N ILE A 49 -1.62 25.35 8.19
CA ILE A 49 -0.59 25.89 7.31
C ILE A 49 -1.20 26.55 6.07
N VAL A 50 -2.21 25.94 5.44
CA VAL A 50 -2.93 26.53 4.29
C VAL A 50 -3.54 27.89 4.65
N GLY A 51 -4.14 28.00 5.83
CA GLY A 51 -4.71 29.25 6.31
C GLY A 51 -3.67 30.35 6.60
N SER A 52 -2.39 30.00 6.73
CA SER A 52 -1.30 30.95 7.00
C SER A 52 -0.54 31.40 5.74
N LEU A 53 -0.78 30.76 4.60
CA LEU A 53 -0.09 31.04 3.33
C LEU A 53 -0.88 32.02 2.47
N GLU A 54 -0.17 32.90 1.73
CA GLU A 54 -0.79 33.80 0.75
C GLU A 54 -1.13 33.08 -0.57
N GLY A 55 -2.16 33.57 -1.26
CA GLY A 55 -2.95 32.88 -2.30
C GLY A 55 -2.23 31.85 -3.18
N GLU A 56 -1.17 32.24 -3.90
CA GLU A 56 -0.47 31.33 -4.82
C GLU A 56 0.25 30.18 -4.11
N ALA A 57 0.83 30.44 -2.93
CA ALA A 57 1.48 29.40 -2.12
C ALA A 57 0.46 28.43 -1.49
N ALA A 58 -0.70 28.95 -1.08
CA ALA A 58 -1.79 28.14 -0.56
C ALA A 58 -2.37 27.20 -1.64
N ASP A 59 -2.51 27.69 -2.88
CA ASP A 59 -3.00 26.91 -4.01
C ASP A 59 -2.00 25.81 -4.42
N PHE A 60 -0.71 26.14 -4.50
CA PHE A 60 0.34 25.15 -4.80
C PHE A 60 0.43 24.05 -3.74
N TYR A 61 0.44 24.44 -2.46
CA TYR A 61 0.43 23.48 -1.34
C TYR A 61 -0.82 22.57 -1.39
N SER A 62 -2.00 23.15 -1.64
CA SER A 62 -3.25 22.38 -1.74
C SER A 62 -3.24 21.40 -2.91
N SER A 63 -2.63 21.75 -4.03
CA SER A 63 -2.45 20.87 -5.18
C SER A 63 -1.53 19.68 -4.86
N GLU A 64 -0.38 19.97 -4.24
CA GLU A 64 0.60 18.93 -3.91
C GLU A 64 0.11 18.01 -2.79
N ALA A 65 -0.59 18.56 -1.78
CA ALA A 65 -1.25 17.78 -0.74
C ALA A 65 -2.26 16.78 -1.32
N LYS A 66 -3.07 17.22 -2.31
CA LYS A 66 -4.00 16.34 -3.02
C LYS A 66 -3.25 15.25 -3.81
N ASN A 67 -2.18 15.62 -4.51
CA ASN A 67 -1.36 14.67 -5.27
C ASN A 67 -0.75 13.59 -4.36
N LEU A 68 -0.18 13.99 -3.23
CA LEU A 68 0.31 13.09 -2.20
C LEU A 68 -0.80 12.16 -1.69
N ASN A 69 -1.98 12.70 -1.38
CA ASN A 69 -3.11 11.91 -0.91
C ASN A 69 -3.56 10.85 -1.94
N TYR A 70 -3.61 11.22 -3.22
CA TYR A 70 -3.94 10.26 -4.29
C TYR A 70 -2.88 9.17 -4.43
N ARG A 71 -1.59 9.48 -4.28
CA ARG A 71 -0.51 8.49 -4.33
C ARG A 71 -0.56 7.54 -3.14
N LEU A 72 -0.84 8.05 -1.95
CA LEU A 72 -1.05 7.25 -0.74
C LEU A 72 -2.25 6.32 -0.89
N MET A 73 -3.38 6.83 -1.39
CA MET A 73 -4.59 6.03 -1.56
C MET A 73 -4.41 4.95 -2.64
N GLN A 74 -3.65 5.22 -3.70
CA GLN A 74 -3.26 4.21 -4.69
C GLN A 74 -2.37 3.11 -4.08
N ALA A 75 -1.37 3.49 -3.29
CA ALA A 75 -0.54 2.53 -2.56
C ALA A 75 -1.37 1.69 -1.58
N ALA A 76 -2.30 2.31 -0.86
CA ALA A 76 -3.23 1.64 0.04
C ALA A 76 -4.10 0.59 -0.68
N SER A 77 -4.67 0.97 -1.83
CA SER A 77 -5.49 0.09 -2.66
C SER A 77 -4.70 -1.14 -3.11
N TRP A 78 -3.45 -0.94 -3.56
CA TRP A 78 -2.57 -2.04 -3.94
C TRP A 78 -2.23 -2.97 -2.76
N LEU A 79 -1.93 -2.40 -1.58
CA LEU A 79 -1.68 -3.17 -0.35
C LEU A 79 -2.90 -3.98 0.10
N LEU A 80 -4.11 -3.45 -0.05
CA LEU A 80 -5.35 -4.16 0.28
C LEU A 80 -5.64 -5.29 -0.71
N LEU A 81 -5.40 -5.07 -2.00
CA LEU A 81 -5.54 -6.09 -3.04
C LEU A 81 -4.60 -7.26 -2.78
N GLU A 82 -3.34 -6.96 -2.47
CA GLU A 82 -2.31 -7.98 -2.22
C GLU A 82 -2.54 -8.73 -0.90
N ARG A 83 -3.08 -8.05 0.12
CA ARG A 83 -3.57 -8.75 1.33
C ARG A 83 -4.70 -9.73 0.99
N ALA A 84 -5.63 -9.35 0.12
CA ALA A 84 -6.75 -10.20 -0.25
C ALA A 84 -6.32 -11.43 -1.05
N THR A 85 -5.32 -11.30 -1.93
CA THR A 85 -4.74 -12.43 -2.69
C THR A 85 -4.00 -13.38 -1.75
N MET A 86 -3.17 -12.87 -0.84
CA MET A 86 -2.45 -13.69 0.15
C MET A 86 -3.38 -14.37 1.16
N SER A 87 -4.51 -13.76 1.51
CA SER A 87 -5.48 -14.37 2.43
C SER A 87 -6.27 -15.54 1.82
N ARG A 88 -6.24 -15.68 0.49
CA ARG A 88 -7.04 -16.66 -0.26
C ARG A 88 -6.23 -17.88 -0.71
N ILE A 89 -4.93 -17.87 -0.46
CA ILE A 89 -4.00 -19.00 -0.68
C ILE A 89 -3.88 -19.76 0.64
#